data_AF-A9WAF4-F1
#
_entry.id   AF-A9WAF4-F1
#
_cell.length_a   1.000
_cell.length_b   1.000
_cell.length_c   1.000
_cell.angle_alpha   90.00
_cell.angle_beta   90.00
_cell.angle_gamma   90.00
#
_symmetry.space_group_name_H-M   'P 1'
#
loop_
_entity.id
_entity.type
_entity.pdbx_description
1 polymer ?
#
loop_
_entity_poly.entity_id
_entity_poly.type
_entity_poly.pdbx_seq_one_letter_code
_entity_poly.pdbx_strand_id
1 'polypeptide(L)' 'MRTRLKLKPGQRGTKKLQALYGDRLICVRYRYDVETGRRFKTIELIVDEKAWSPRDQHDEVDHVGDVAAD' A
#
# COMPACT_ATOMS: atom_id res chain seq x y z
N MET A 1 -15.17 13.38 0.43
CA MET A 1 -15.16 11.88 0.47
C MET A 1 -14.53 11.25 1.74
N ARG A 2 -15.29 10.48 2.55
CA ARG A 2 -14.82 9.76 3.78
C ARG A 2 -14.98 8.24 3.68
N THR A 3 -14.01 7.47 4.19
CA THR A 3 -14.10 6.00 4.29
C THR A 3 -15.07 5.58 5.41
N ARG A 4 -16.00 4.68 5.10
CA ARG A 4 -17.01 4.16 6.05
C ARG A 4 -16.83 2.68 6.38
N LEU A 5 -16.32 1.90 5.44
CA LEU A 5 -16.14 0.46 5.61
C LEU A 5 -14.90 -0.01 4.86
N LYS A 6 -14.06 -0.81 5.53
CA LYS A 6 -12.94 -1.53 4.94
C LYS A 6 -13.21 -3.03 5.09
N LEU A 7 -13.10 -3.76 3.98
CA LEU A 7 -13.25 -5.21 3.94
C LEU A 7 -11.97 -5.86 3.44
N LYS A 8 -11.66 -7.03 4.01
CA LYS A 8 -10.60 -7.93 3.55
C LYS A 8 -11.13 -8.82 2.40
N PRO A 9 -10.25 -9.35 1.55
CA PRO A 9 -10.59 -10.48 0.67
C PRO A 9 -11.27 -11.61 1.45
N GLY A 10 -12.21 -12.33 0.84
CA GLY A 10 -12.96 -13.43 1.47
C GLY A 10 -14.24 -13.01 2.19
N GLN A 11 -14.33 -11.77 2.67
CA GLN A 11 -15.51 -11.27 3.38
C GLN A 11 -16.74 -11.11 2.46
N ARG A 12 -17.93 -11.09 3.06
CA ARG A 12 -19.17 -10.84 2.33
C ARG A 12 -19.08 -9.48 1.60
N GLY A 13 -19.32 -9.49 0.29
CA GLY A 13 -19.22 -8.31 -0.57
C GLY A 13 -17.85 -8.10 -1.25
N THR A 14 -16.85 -8.94 -0.96
CA THR A 14 -15.54 -8.94 -1.63
C THR A 14 -15.29 -10.18 -2.49
N LYS A 15 -16.06 -11.27 -2.32
CA LYS A 15 -15.91 -12.54 -3.07
C LYS A 15 -15.73 -12.38 -4.59
N LYS A 16 -16.54 -11.56 -5.26
CA LYS A 16 -16.40 -11.31 -6.72
C LYS A 16 -15.08 -10.62 -7.08
N LEU A 17 -14.63 -9.68 -6.25
CA LEU A 17 -13.36 -8.98 -6.44
C LEU A 17 -12.18 -9.90 -6.13
N GLN A 18 -12.30 -10.74 -5.11
CA GLN A 18 -11.27 -11.75 -4.82
C GLN A 18 -11.18 -12.78 -5.94
N ALA A 19 -12.29 -13.23 -6.52
CA ALA A 19 -12.26 -14.12 -7.68
C ALA A 19 -11.59 -13.47 -8.90
N LEU A 20 -11.76 -12.15 -9.08
CA LEU A 20 -11.19 -11.41 -10.20
C LEU A 20 -9.69 -11.11 -10.02
N TYR A 21 -9.28 -10.68 -8.83
CA TYR A 21 -7.93 -10.17 -8.58
C TYR A 21 -7.04 -11.14 -7.78
N GLY A 22 -7.61 -12.22 -7.26
CA GLY A 22 -6.90 -13.22 -6.47
C GLY A 22 -6.15 -12.60 -5.28
N ASP A 23 -4.94 -13.09 -5.08
CA ASP A 23 -4.05 -12.67 -3.99
C ASP A 23 -3.49 -11.26 -4.17
N ARG A 24 -3.63 -10.67 -5.38
CA ARG A 24 -3.23 -9.29 -5.63
C ARG A 24 -4.17 -8.29 -4.96
N LEU A 25 -5.38 -8.71 -4.56
CA LEU A 25 -6.33 -7.84 -3.86
C LEU A 25 -5.92 -7.67 -2.40
N ILE A 26 -5.49 -6.46 -2.02
CA ILE A 26 -5.12 -6.14 -0.64
C ILE A 26 -6.37 -5.82 0.20
N CYS A 27 -7.24 -4.94 -0.28
CA CYS A 27 -8.48 -4.61 0.43
C CYS A 27 -9.55 -3.94 -0.45
N VAL A 28 -10.78 -3.88 0.06
CA VAL A 28 -11.92 -3.16 -0.54
C VAL A 28 -12.41 -2.08 0.44
N ARG A 29 -12.62 -0.85 -0.03
CA ARG A 29 -13.11 0.27 0.80
C ARG A 29 -14.33 0.93 0.19
N TYR A 30 -15.35 1.16 1.02
CA TYR A 30 -16.49 2.00 0.67
C TYR A 30 -16.29 3.41 1.20
N ARG A 31 -16.38 4.39 0.29
CA ARG A 31 -16.25 5.81 0.59
C ARG A 31 -17.51 6.55 0.19
N TYR A 32 -17.87 7.55 0.98
CA TYR A 32 -19.07 8.34 0.76
C TYR A 32 -18.66 9.80 0.62
N ASP A 33 -19.19 10.41 -0.41
CA ASP A 33 -19.04 11.82 -0.68
C ASP A 33 -20.40 12.49 -0.46
N VAL A 34 -20.48 13.32 0.58
CA VAL A 34 -21.74 13.94 1.00
C VAL A 34 -22.12 15.12 0.12
N GLU A 35 -21.13 15.83 -0.42
CA GLU A 35 -21.33 16.99 -1.30
C GLU A 35 -21.95 16.56 -2.63
N THR A 36 -21.47 15.44 -3.17
CA THR A 36 -21.96 14.90 -4.46
C THR A 36 -23.03 13.81 -4.29
N GLY A 37 -23.31 13.37 -3.06
CA GLY A 37 -24.23 12.26 -2.77
C GLY A 37 -23.76 10.88 -3.27
N ARG A 38 -22.48 10.73 -3.61
CA ARG A 38 -21.95 9.52 -4.26
C ARG A 38 -21.36 8.54 -3.27
N ARG A 39 -21.60 7.25 -3.53
CA ARG A 39 -20.90 6.13 -2.90
C ARG A 39 -19.87 5.55 -3.87
N PHE A 40 -18.62 5.50 -3.43
CA PHE A 40 -17.53 4.88 -4.15
C PHE A 40 -17.18 3.53 -3.53
N LYS A 41 -16.96 2.54 -4.38
CA LYS A 41 -16.32 1.27 -4.01
C LYS A 41 -14.93 1.28 -4.63
N THR A 42 -13.92 1.20 -3.79
CA THR A 42 -12.50 1.27 -4.19
C THR A 42 -11.79 -0.01 -3.76
N ILE A 43 -10.73 -0.36 -4.47
CA ILE A 43 -9.86 -1.50 -4.13
C ILE A 43 -8.42 -1.01 -4.00
N GLU A 44 -7.65 -1.72 -3.20
CA GLU A 44 -6.19 -1.60 -3.11
C GLU A 44 -5.63 -2.89 -3.72
N LEU A 45 -4.76 -2.73 -4.73
CA LEU A 45 -4.33 -3.82 -5.61
C LEU A 45 -2.81 -3.78 -5.77
N ILE A 46 -2.16 -4.94 -5.70
CA ILE A 46 -0.76 -5.09 -6.11
C ILE A 46 -0.71 -4.97 -7.63
N VAL A 47 0.00 -3.98 -8.15
CA VAL A 47 0.18 -3.75 -9.60
C VAL A 47 1.53 -4.24 -10.11
N ASP A 48 2.55 -4.21 -9.26
CA ASP A 48 3.93 -4.64 -9.52
C ASP A 48 4.51 -5.27 -8.25
N GLU A 49 5.43 -6.22 -8.42
CA GLU A 49 6.12 -6.92 -7.33
C GLU A 49 7.61 -7.04 -7.68
N LYS A 50 8.47 -6.57 -6.77
CA LYS A 50 9.93 -6.59 -6.93
C LYS A 50 10.59 -6.93 -5.61
N ALA A 51 11.71 -7.64 -5.68
CA ALA A 51 12.58 -7.82 -4.53
C ALA A 51 13.06 -6.44 -4.03
N TRP A 52 12.95 -6.22 -2.73
CA TRP A 52 13.40 -5.00 -2.06
C TRP A 52 14.19 -5.38 -0.80
N SER A 53 15.42 -4.89 -0.70
CA SER A 53 16.20 -4.94 0.53
C SER A 53 16.06 -3.61 1.27
N PRO A 54 15.75 -3.60 2.57
CA PRO A 54 15.86 -2.40 3.40
C PRO A 54 17.27 -1.81 3.28
N ARG A 55 17.40 -0.49 3.26
CA ARG A 55 18.71 0.13 3.50
C ARG A 55 19.03 -0.06 4.98
N ASP A 56 20.19 -0.63 5.28
CA ASP A 56 20.71 -0.62 6.64
C ASP A 56 20.85 0.85 7.07
N GLN A 57 20.23 1.23 8.18
CA GLN A 57 20.20 2.62 8.67
C GLN A 57 21.55 3.04 9.29
N HIS A 58 22.67 2.48 8.81
CA HIS A 58 23.98 2.56 9.44
C HIS A 58 25.09 3.06 8.49
N ASP A 59 24.73 3.72 7.39
CA ASP A 59 25.69 4.35 6.45
C ASP A 59 25.92 5.85 6.76
N GLU A 60 25.85 6.24 8.04
CA GLU A 60 26.13 7.62 8.47
C GLU A 60 27.33 7.71 9.44
N VAL A 61 28.32 6.83 9.32
CA VAL A 61 29.65 7.06 9.89
C VAL A 61 30.68 6.42 8.96
N ASP A 62 31.27 7.21 8.06
CA ASP A 62 32.68 7.14 7.66
C ASP A 62 32.89 7.83 6.30
N HIS A 63 33.18 9.12 6.35
CA HIS A 63 34.15 9.78 5.46
C HIS A 63 34.57 11.12 6.07
N VAL A 64 35.23 11.08 7.24
CA VAL A 64 36.28 12.06 7.52
C VAL A 64 37.57 11.37 7.12
N GLY A 65 37.99 11.66 5.90
CA GLY A 65 39.14 11.03 5.28
C GLY A 65 40.42 11.25 6.08
N ASP A 66 41.18 10.18 6.19
CA ASP A 66 42.64 10.19 6.28
C ASP A 66 43.21 11.19 5.26
N VAL A 67 43.54 12.39 5.72
CA VAL A 67 44.50 13.28 5.05
C VAL A 67 45.26 14.07 6.13
N ALA A 68 46.30 13.46 6.67
CA ALA A 68 47.49 14.20 7.11
C ALA A 68 48.70 13.30 6.89
N ALA A 69 49.37 13.54 5.77
CA ALA A 69 50.67 13.02 5.45
C ALA A 69 51.73 13.63 6.40
N ASP A 70 52.65 12.80 6.87
CA ASP A 70 54.09 13.10 6.97
C ASP A 70 54.89 11.78 7.05
#